data_AF-A0A9P1DT47-F1
#
_entry.id   AF-A0A9P1DT47-F1
#
_cell.length_a   1.000
_cell.length_b   1.000
_cell.length_c   1.000
_cell.angle_alpha   90.00
_cell.angle_beta   90.00
_cell.angle_gamma   90.00
#
_symmetry.space_group_name_H-M   'P 1'
#
loop_
_entity.id
_entity.type
_entity.pdbx_description
1 polymer ?
#
loop_
_entity_poly.entity_id
_entity_poly.type
_entity_poly.pdbx_seq_one_letter_code
_entity_poly.pdbx_strand_id
1 'polypeptide(L)'
;MSISVDVPAAGAFEIPLTASSTAADVILLLRERLPDCPWHGNKMLSYGVCQLQCNDSVQAANHSTLVFTNYSEISNKEACSIPDTAERGITREQLVKVVRFISKMADRCCETFGEDHGTKLKFEDFNLYHADYWLIKPATQGYQDKGCSLVEVMAVEAQRPHWFVSHAWIEP
;
A
#
# COMPACT_ATOMS: atom_id res chain seq x y z
N MET A 1 -0.30 -18.06 20.51
CA MET A 1 -1.33 -17.00 20.36
C MET A 1 -1.45 -16.71 18.87
N SER A 2 -2.61 -16.28 18.38
CA SER A 2 -2.79 -15.86 16.98
C SER A 2 -3.17 -14.39 16.90
N ILE A 3 -2.99 -13.81 15.71
CA ILE A 3 -3.58 -12.54 15.32
C ILE A 3 -4.47 -12.73 14.11
N SER A 4 -5.47 -11.87 13.97
CA SER A 4 -6.24 -11.79 12.75
C SER A 4 -5.55 -10.85 11.77
N VAL A 5 -5.40 -11.28 10.52
CA VAL A 5 -4.90 -10.43 9.44
C VAL A 5 -5.95 -10.34 8.35
N ASP A 6 -6.54 -9.17 8.18
CA ASP A 6 -7.47 -8.87 7.08
C ASP A 6 -6.68 -8.68 5.78
N VAL A 7 -6.98 -9.51 4.79
CA VAL A 7 -6.45 -9.42 3.44
C VAL A 7 -7.57 -8.92 2.53
N PRO A 8 -7.45 -7.73 1.94
CA PRO A 8 -8.43 -7.21 0.99
C PRO A 8 -8.76 -8.24 -0.09
N ALA A 9 -10.05 -8.42 -0.36
CA ALA A 9 -10.60 -9.41 -1.28
C ALA A 9 -10.41 -10.91 -0.93
N ALA A 10 -9.57 -11.28 0.04
CA ALA A 10 -9.39 -12.67 0.48
C ALA A 10 -9.94 -12.95 1.89
N GLY A 11 -10.26 -11.91 2.66
CA GLY A 11 -10.83 -12.01 4.01
C GLY A 11 -9.78 -12.10 5.10
N ALA A 12 -10.22 -12.45 6.33
CA ALA A 12 -9.36 -12.50 7.50
C ALA A 12 -8.69 -13.88 7.67
N PHE A 13 -7.42 -13.87 8.04
CA PHE A 13 -6.61 -15.06 8.31
C PHE A 13 -6.06 -15.04 9.73
N GLU A 14 -6.24 -16.15 10.46
CA GLU A 14 -5.63 -16.32 11.77
C GLU A 14 -4.17 -16.80 11.62
N ILE A 15 -3.23 -15.93 11.95
CA ILE A 15 -1.80 -16.21 11.85
C ILE A 15 -1.25 -16.55 13.24
N PRO A 16 -0.70 -17.77 13.44
CA PRO A 16 -0.06 -18.13 14.70
C PRO A 16 1.23 -17.32 14.86
N LEU A 17 1.44 -16.76 16.05
CA LEU A 17 2.64 -16.03 16.41
C LEU A 17 3.49 -16.80 17.43
N THR A 18 4.80 -16.64 17.31
CA THR A 18 5.78 -16.96 18.34
C THR A 18 6.19 -15.69 19.09
N ALA A 19 6.96 -15.83 20.17
CA ALA A 19 7.43 -14.67 20.95
C ALA A 19 8.35 -13.72 20.17
N SER A 20 8.89 -14.14 19.03
CA SER A 20 9.81 -13.39 18.18
C SER A 20 9.26 -13.11 16.79
N SER A 21 7.96 -13.30 16.55
CA SER A 21 7.38 -13.07 15.23
C SER A 21 7.49 -11.60 14.83
N THR A 22 7.97 -11.38 13.61
CA THR A 22 8.09 -10.07 12.96
C THR A 22 7.02 -9.88 11.89
N ALA A 23 6.87 -8.65 11.39
CA ALA A 23 5.99 -8.38 10.26
C ALA A 23 6.39 -9.20 9.01
N ALA A 24 7.70 -9.39 8.77
CA ALA A 24 8.19 -10.23 7.68
C ALA A 24 7.73 -11.69 7.81
N ASP A 25 7.77 -12.26 9.02
CA ASP A 25 7.31 -13.64 9.27
C ASP A 25 5.83 -13.81 8.96
N VAL A 26 5.00 -12.82 9.34
CA VAL A 26 3.57 -12.82 9.05
C VAL A 26 3.31 -12.77 7.54
N ILE A 27 4.06 -11.93 6.81
CA ILE A 27 3.97 -11.84 5.34
C ILE A 27 4.37 -13.17 4.68
N LEU A 28 5.40 -13.84 5.17
CA LEU A 28 5.82 -15.16 4.66
C LEU A 28 4.74 -16.22 4.86
N LEU A 29 4.11 -16.26 6.03
CA LEU A 29 3.01 -17.21 6.29
C LEU A 29 1.78 -16.92 5.43
N LEU A 30 1.45 -15.65 5.18
CA LEU A 30 0.37 -15.29 4.26
C LEU A 30 0.67 -15.76 2.83
N ARG A 31 1.93 -15.73 2.40
CA ARG A 31 2.36 -16.23 1.09
C ARG A 31 2.12 -17.71 0.89
N GLU A 32 2.35 -18.50 1.92
CA GLU A 32 2.06 -19.93 1.89
C GLU A 32 0.55 -20.21 1.78
N ARG A 33 -0.28 -19.36 2.38
CA ARG A 33 -1.74 -19.50 2.40
C ARG A 33 -2.45 -18.92 1.17
N LEU A 34 -1.76 -18.07 0.40
CA LEU A 34 -2.29 -17.40 -0.78
C LEU A 34 -1.40 -17.70 -2.01
N PRO A 35 -1.33 -18.97 -2.46
CA PRO A 35 -0.41 -19.37 -3.53
C PRO A 35 -0.76 -18.74 -4.89
N ASP A 36 -2.05 -18.45 -5.12
CA ASP A 36 -2.54 -17.88 -6.38
C ASP A 36 -2.52 -16.34 -6.39
N CYS A 37 -2.23 -15.70 -5.25
CA CYS A 37 -2.14 -14.26 -5.16
C CYS A 37 -0.80 -13.80 -5.79
N PRO A 38 -0.76 -12.71 -6.58
CA PRO A 38 0.51 -12.17 -7.03
C PRO A 38 1.33 -11.66 -5.83
N TRP A 39 2.63 -11.96 -5.82
CA TRP A 39 3.56 -11.58 -4.74
C TRP A 39 4.66 -10.63 -5.20
N HIS A 40 4.42 -9.85 -6.25
CA HIS A 40 5.36 -8.84 -6.76
C HIS A 40 5.18 -7.47 -6.08
N GLY A 41 6.12 -6.56 -6.29
CA GLY A 41 6.15 -5.27 -5.64
C GLY A 41 6.19 -5.31 -4.11
N ASN A 42 5.89 -4.17 -3.49
CA ASN A 42 5.95 -4.01 -2.03
C ASN A 42 4.67 -4.52 -1.35
N LYS A 43 4.79 -4.75 -0.04
CA LYS A 43 3.69 -5.16 0.83
C LYS A 43 3.77 -4.36 2.12
N MET A 44 2.63 -4.16 2.76
CA MET A 44 2.54 -3.44 4.02
C MET A 44 1.62 -4.18 4.97
N LEU A 45 2.08 -4.38 6.20
CA LEU A 45 1.19 -4.69 7.32
C LEU A 45 0.90 -3.41 8.07
N SER A 46 -0.35 -3.21 8.47
CA SER A 46 -0.76 -2.01 9.20
C SER A 46 -1.70 -2.32 10.34
N TYR A 47 -1.69 -1.45 11.35
CA TYR A 47 -2.54 -1.51 12.53
C TYR A 47 -2.94 -0.08 12.95
N GLY A 48 -4.23 0.23 12.86
CA GLY A 48 -4.71 1.60 13.08
C GLY A 48 -3.99 2.57 12.14
N VAL A 49 -3.27 3.53 12.71
CA VAL A 49 -2.47 4.52 11.96
C VAL A 49 -1.06 4.03 11.60
N CYS A 50 -0.61 2.91 12.15
CA CYS A 50 0.78 2.47 12.04
C CYS A 50 0.99 1.58 10.81
N GLN A 51 2.12 1.79 10.12
CA GLN A 51 2.66 0.89 9.11
C GLN A 51 3.85 0.14 9.70
N LEU A 52 3.77 -1.19 9.77
CA LEU A 52 4.82 -2.03 10.31
C LEU A 52 5.93 -2.24 9.27
N GLN A 53 7.16 -2.02 9.69
CA GLN A 53 8.36 -2.37 8.95
C GLN A 53 8.65 -3.88 9.09
N CYS A 54 9.43 -4.45 8.16
CA CYS A 54 9.71 -5.89 8.13
C CYS A 54 10.23 -6.45 9.46
N ASN A 55 11.04 -5.68 10.20
CA ASN A 55 11.67 -6.11 11.45
C ASN A 55 10.85 -5.77 12.69
N ASP A 56 9.70 -5.12 12.54
CA ASP A 56 8.87 -4.76 13.68
C ASP A 56 8.27 -6.02 14.31
N SER A 57 8.34 -6.09 15.64
CA SER A 57 7.76 -7.20 16.39
C SER A 57 6.24 -7.14 16.34
N VAL A 58 5.62 -8.28 16.06
CA VAL A 58 4.16 -8.41 16.05
C VAL A 58 3.71 -9.13 17.31
N GLN A 59 2.91 -8.45 18.13
CA GLN A 59 2.44 -8.98 19.41
C GLN A 59 0.93 -9.02 19.45
N ALA A 60 0.35 -10.19 19.75
CA ALA A 60 -1.11 -10.36 19.79
C ALA A 60 -1.82 -9.44 20.79
N ALA A 61 -1.16 -9.06 21.88
CA ALA A 61 -1.70 -8.14 22.87
C ALA A 61 -1.88 -6.71 22.33
N ASN A 62 -1.07 -6.31 21.35
CA ASN A 62 -1.04 -4.94 20.82
C ASN A 62 -1.60 -4.84 19.39
N HIS A 63 -1.62 -5.95 18.65
CA HIS A 63 -2.02 -6.02 17.25
C HIS A 63 -3.17 -7.02 17.08
N SER A 64 -4.34 -6.70 17.62
CA SER A 64 -5.50 -7.59 17.58
C SER A 64 -5.97 -7.89 16.16
N THR A 65 -5.87 -6.93 15.24
CA THR A 65 -6.23 -7.10 13.82
C THR A 65 -5.31 -6.28 12.94
N LEU A 66 -4.48 -6.95 12.14
CA LEU A 66 -3.66 -6.30 11.11
C LEU A 66 -4.39 -6.24 9.78
N VAL A 67 -4.01 -5.27 8.95
CA VAL A 67 -4.42 -5.20 7.54
C VAL A 67 -3.20 -5.47 6.66
N PHE A 68 -3.30 -6.45 5.78
CA PHE A 68 -2.27 -6.77 4.79
C PHE A 68 -2.58 -6.09 3.46
N THR A 69 -1.71 -5.20 3.05
CA THR A 69 -1.83 -4.46 1.80
C THR A 69 -0.82 -5.00 0.79
N ASN A 70 -1.31 -5.51 -0.33
CA ASN A 70 -0.49 -6.07 -1.40
C ASN A 70 -0.52 -5.14 -2.63
N TYR A 71 0.57 -4.42 -2.88
CA TYR A 71 0.65 -3.48 -4.00
C TYR A 71 0.86 -4.18 -5.36
N SER A 72 0.91 -5.52 -5.40
CA SER A 72 0.89 -6.28 -6.67
C SER A 72 -0.29 -5.92 -7.56
N GLU A 73 -1.44 -5.54 -7.00
CA GLU A 73 -2.64 -5.22 -7.79
C GLU A 73 -2.47 -3.99 -8.70
N ILE A 74 -1.62 -3.04 -8.29
CA ILE A 74 -1.33 -1.83 -9.05
C ILE A 74 0.04 -1.91 -9.75
N SER A 75 0.93 -2.76 -9.27
CA SER A 75 2.30 -2.89 -9.76
C SER A 75 2.39 -3.74 -11.02
N ASN A 76 3.33 -3.39 -11.90
CA ASN A 76 3.92 -4.36 -12.82
C ASN A 76 4.91 -5.23 -12.06
N LYS A 77 5.24 -6.42 -12.59
CA LYS A 77 6.10 -7.39 -11.89
C LYS A 77 7.43 -6.79 -11.45
N GLU A 78 7.98 -5.88 -12.25
CA GLU A 78 9.20 -5.13 -11.99
C GLU A 78 8.91 -3.63 -12.25
N ALA A 79 9.50 -2.75 -11.43
CA ALA A 79 9.40 -1.32 -11.68
C ALA A 79 10.21 -0.93 -12.91
N CYS A 80 9.61 -0.13 -13.79
CA CYS A 80 10.25 0.42 -14.97
C CYS A 80 10.96 1.71 -14.60
N SER A 81 12.28 1.78 -14.74
CA SER A 81 13.01 3.05 -14.52
C SER A 81 12.78 3.99 -15.69
N ILE A 82 12.21 5.17 -15.41
CA ILE A 82 11.96 6.21 -16.41
C ILE A 82 12.77 7.44 -15.99
N PRO A 83 13.95 7.70 -16.59
CA PRO A 83 14.85 8.75 -16.13
C PRO A 83 14.25 10.16 -16.17
N ASP A 84 13.56 10.49 -17.26
CA ASP A 84 12.95 11.81 -17.43
C ASP A 84 11.58 11.86 -16.73
N THR A 85 11.44 12.78 -15.77
CA THR A 85 10.17 12.98 -15.06
C THR A 85 9.05 13.43 -16.00
N ALA A 86 9.38 14.14 -17.09
CA ALA A 86 8.40 14.53 -18.09
C ALA A 86 7.80 13.34 -18.85
N GLU A 87 8.45 12.17 -18.81
CA GLU A 87 7.96 10.93 -19.42
C GLU A 87 7.21 10.03 -18.42
N ARG A 88 6.99 10.49 -17.18
CA ARG A 88 6.25 9.76 -16.14
C ARG A 88 4.77 10.18 -16.12
N GLY A 89 4.11 10.14 -17.27
CA GLY A 89 2.67 10.38 -17.36
C GLY A 89 1.88 9.19 -16.85
N ILE A 90 0.89 9.42 -15.98
CA ILE A 90 -0.07 8.38 -15.57
C ILE A 90 -1.19 8.25 -16.61
N THR A 91 -1.52 7.03 -17.01
CA THR A 91 -2.63 6.77 -17.94
C THR A 91 -3.97 6.75 -17.21
N ARG A 92 -5.07 6.90 -17.95
CA ARG A 92 -6.42 6.79 -17.38
C ARG A 92 -6.65 5.41 -16.77
N GLU A 93 -6.16 4.36 -17.43
CA GLU A 93 -6.27 2.97 -16.99
C GLU A 93 -5.50 2.74 -15.69
N GLN A 94 -4.29 3.31 -15.56
CA GLN A 94 -3.52 3.27 -14.32
C GLN A 94 -4.25 4.03 -13.20
N LEU A 95 -4.80 5.20 -13.48
CA LEU A 95 -5.56 5.95 -12.48
C LEU A 95 -6.82 5.18 -12.02
N VAL A 96 -7.54 4.53 -12.93
CA VAL A 96 -8.69 3.67 -12.57
C VAL A 96 -8.26 2.49 -11.71
N LYS A 97 -7.09 1.89 -11.96
CA LYS A 97 -6.52 0.84 -11.08
C LYS A 97 -6.26 1.37 -9.68
N VAL A 98 -5.67 2.56 -9.56
CA VAL A 98 -5.43 3.23 -8.26
C VAL A 98 -6.75 3.46 -7.52
N VAL A 99 -7.76 4.03 -8.19
CA VAL A 99 -9.07 4.29 -7.57
C VAL A 99 -9.75 3.00 -7.11
N ARG A 100 -9.72 1.94 -7.92
CA ARG A 100 -10.26 0.63 -7.54
C ARG A 100 -9.52 0.03 -6.35
N PHE A 101 -8.20 0.16 -6.31
CA PHE A 101 -7.39 -0.28 -5.19
C PHE A 101 -7.80 0.46 -3.91
N ILE A 102 -7.86 1.79 -3.95
CA ILE A 102 -8.26 2.63 -2.81
C ILE A 102 -9.68 2.28 -2.34
N SER A 103 -10.63 2.04 -3.25
CA SER A 103 -12.00 1.68 -2.86
C SER A 103 -12.11 0.38 -2.05
N LYS A 104 -11.15 -0.54 -2.20
CA LYS A 104 -11.09 -1.77 -1.40
C LYS A 104 -10.37 -1.56 -0.07
N MET A 105 -9.56 -0.52 0.04
CA MET A 105 -8.65 -0.29 1.18
C MET A 105 -9.16 0.80 2.13
N ALA A 106 -9.97 1.74 1.66
CA ALA A 106 -10.27 2.96 2.40
C ALA A 106 -10.86 2.69 3.80
N ASP A 107 -11.79 1.74 3.92
CA ASP A 107 -12.44 1.33 5.18
C ASP A 107 -11.51 0.59 6.17
N ARG A 108 -10.31 0.23 5.71
CA ARG A 108 -9.24 -0.42 6.49
C ARG A 108 -8.13 0.56 6.88
N CYS A 109 -8.10 1.72 6.25
CA CYS A 109 -7.17 2.79 6.57
C CYS A 109 -7.75 3.68 7.68
N CYS A 110 -6.85 4.40 8.34
CA CYS A 110 -7.21 5.39 9.34
C CYS A 110 -6.75 6.78 8.91
N GLU A 111 -7.39 7.79 9.48
CA GLU A 111 -6.95 9.16 9.37
C GLU A 111 -5.56 9.33 9.99
N THR A 112 -4.69 10.06 9.29
CA THR A 112 -3.26 10.17 9.65
C THR A 112 -2.85 11.56 10.08
N PHE A 113 -3.77 12.52 10.06
CA PHE A 113 -3.55 13.90 10.46
C PHE A 113 -4.84 14.53 11.01
N GLY A 114 -4.71 15.70 11.64
CA GLY A 114 -5.84 16.48 12.14
C GLY A 114 -6.50 15.91 13.40
N GLU A 115 -7.68 16.46 13.72
CA GLU A 115 -8.46 16.11 14.92
C GLU A 115 -9.03 14.68 14.85
N ASP A 116 -9.25 14.18 13.63
CA ASP A 116 -9.81 12.86 13.37
C ASP A 116 -8.74 11.74 13.31
N HIS A 117 -7.50 12.03 13.69
CA HIS A 117 -6.39 11.06 13.65
C HIS A 117 -6.75 9.72 14.32
N GLY A 118 -6.59 8.63 13.57
CA GLY A 118 -6.89 7.26 13.99
C GLY A 118 -8.33 6.81 13.77
N THR A 119 -9.23 7.69 13.35
CA THR A 119 -10.58 7.29 12.91
C THR A 119 -10.51 6.54 11.59
N LYS A 120 -11.48 5.66 11.31
CA LYS A 120 -11.51 4.92 10.05
C LYS A 120 -11.90 5.84 8.89
N LEU A 121 -11.16 5.73 7.79
CA LEU A 121 -11.47 6.46 6.57
C LEU A 121 -12.68 5.88 5.85
N LYS A 122 -13.41 6.76 5.17
CA LYS A 122 -14.34 6.37 4.10
C LYS A 122 -13.71 6.68 2.76
N PHE A 123 -14.19 5.98 1.73
CA PHE A 123 -13.72 6.24 0.37
C PHE A 123 -14.01 7.67 -0.07
N GLU A 124 -15.14 8.25 0.31
CA GLU A 124 -15.51 9.63 -0.06
C GLU A 124 -14.57 10.69 0.53
N ASP A 125 -13.97 10.40 1.69
CA ASP A 125 -13.07 11.30 2.42
C ASP A 125 -11.59 11.09 2.02
N PHE A 126 -11.32 10.14 1.12
CA PHE A 126 -9.97 9.76 0.73
C PHE A 126 -9.34 10.81 -0.20
N ASN A 127 -8.29 11.49 0.26
CA ASN A 127 -7.62 12.57 -0.47
C ASN A 127 -6.14 12.21 -0.81
N LEU A 128 -5.40 13.18 -1.35
CA LEU A 128 -4.01 12.98 -1.77
C LEU A 128 -3.06 12.70 -0.60
N TYR A 129 -3.29 13.24 0.60
CA TYR A 129 -2.48 12.92 1.78
C TYR A 129 -2.67 11.47 2.20
N HIS A 130 -3.91 10.98 2.17
CA HIS A 130 -4.21 9.56 2.42
C HIS A 130 -3.58 8.67 1.36
N ALA A 131 -3.64 9.08 0.09
CA ALA A 131 -2.99 8.36 -1.00
C ALA A 131 -1.47 8.34 -0.83
N ASP A 132 -0.85 9.45 -0.44
CA ASP A 132 0.59 9.52 -0.18
C ASP A 132 1.01 8.54 0.92
N TYR A 133 0.30 8.57 2.05
CA TYR A 133 0.61 7.75 3.21
C TYR A 133 0.30 6.27 2.99
N TRP A 134 -0.92 5.92 2.60
CA TRP A 134 -1.40 4.52 2.56
C TRP A 134 -1.13 3.80 1.25
N LEU A 135 -0.74 4.52 0.18
CA LEU A 135 -0.54 3.92 -1.13
C LEU A 135 0.81 4.27 -1.74
N ILE A 136 1.06 5.55 -2.04
CA ILE A 136 2.18 5.96 -2.90
C ILE A 136 3.51 5.62 -2.23
N LYS A 137 3.78 6.16 -1.03
CA LYS A 137 5.03 5.89 -0.30
C LYS A 137 5.27 4.40 -0.04
N PRO A 138 4.32 3.66 0.57
CA PRO A 138 4.57 2.25 0.87
C PRO A 138 4.68 1.39 -0.39
N ALA A 139 3.98 1.73 -1.48
CA ALA A 139 4.14 1.05 -2.75
C ALA A 139 5.51 1.33 -3.38
N THR A 140 6.07 2.53 -3.24
CA THR A 140 7.27 2.93 -4.01
C THR A 140 8.59 2.82 -3.26
N GLN A 141 8.61 2.94 -1.93
CA GLN A 141 9.84 3.10 -1.13
C GLN A 141 10.84 1.93 -1.22
N GLY A 142 10.35 0.70 -1.42
CA GLY A 142 11.19 -0.51 -1.43
C GLY A 142 11.90 -0.82 -2.74
N TYR A 143 11.73 -0.02 -3.80
CA TYR A 143 12.36 -0.28 -5.08
C TYR A 143 13.79 0.27 -5.15
N GLN A 144 14.74 -0.60 -5.53
CA GLN A 144 16.15 -0.25 -5.80
C GLN A 144 16.87 0.54 -4.69
N ASP A 145 16.50 0.33 -3.43
CA ASP A 145 17.05 1.00 -2.23
C ASP A 145 16.96 2.55 -2.24
N LYS A 146 16.22 3.13 -3.20
CA LYS A 146 16.06 4.59 -3.38
C LYS A 146 14.60 5.02 -3.51
N GLY A 147 13.70 4.06 -3.73
CA GLY A 147 12.33 4.29 -4.12
C GLY A 147 12.19 4.72 -5.58
N CYS A 148 10.95 4.85 -6.04
CA CYS A 148 10.61 5.30 -7.38
C CYS A 148 9.30 6.11 -7.37
N SER A 149 8.85 6.59 -8.52
CA SER A 149 7.50 7.14 -8.64
C SER A 149 6.45 6.05 -8.75
N LEU A 150 5.20 6.35 -8.39
CA LEU A 150 4.09 5.40 -8.58
C LEU A 150 3.95 4.99 -10.06
N VAL A 151 4.22 5.92 -10.98
CA VAL A 151 4.17 5.64 -12.42
C VAL A 151 5.18 4.56 -12.81
N GLU A 152 6.41 4.62 -12.28
CA GLU A 152 7.44 3.60 -12.54
C GLU A 152 7.05 2.23 -11.97
N VAL A 153 6.25 2.17 -10.90
CA VAL A 153 5.65 0.92 -10.39
C VAL A 153 4.63 0.34 -11.37
N MET A 154 3.89 1.18 -12.10
CA MET A 154 2.74 0.79 -12.93
C MET A 154 3.03 0.77 -14.44
N ALA A 155 4.15 1.33 -14.89
CA ALA A 155 4.53 1.47 -16.30
C ALA A 155 5.43 0.32 -16.75
N VAL A 156 5.41 0.01 -18.05
CA VAL A 156 6.36 -0.92 -18.67
C VAL A 156 7.41 -0.20 -19.51
N GLU A 157 7.14 1.06 -19.87
CA GLU A 157 7.98 1.95 -20.67
C GLU A 157 7.67 3.42 -20.35
N ALA A 158 8.41 4.35 -20.96
CA ALA A 158 8.17 5.78 -20.88
C ALA A 158 6.75 6.16 -21.38
N GLN A 159 6.06 7.03 -20.64
CA GLN A 159 4.67 7.42 -20.89
C GLN A 159 4.56 8.94 -21.03
N ARG A 160 4.92 9.48 -22.21
CA ARG A 160 4.88 10.92 -22.44
C ARG A 160 3.44 11.46 -22.42
N PRO A 161 3.08 12.37 -21.49
CA PRO A 161 1.75 12.96 -21.45
C PRO A 161 1.56 13.98 -22.58
N HIS A 162 0.35 14.02 -23.15
CA HIS A 162 -0.05 15.05 -24.13
C HIS A 162 -0.52 16.35 -23.46
N TRP A 163 -1.04 16.21 -22.25
CA TRP A 163 -1.52 17.28 -21.38
C TRP A 163 -1.23 16.87 -19.94
N PHE A 164 -1.07 17.83 -19.04
CA PHE A 164 -0.91 17.57 -17.61
C PHE A 164 -1.88 18.43 -16.83
N VAL A 165 -2.33 17.91 -15.69
CA VAL A 165 -3.05 18.68 -14.68
C VAL A 165 -2.10 18.84 -13.51
N SER A 166 -1.91 20.08 -13.06
CA SER A 166 -1.14 20.38 -11.87
C SER A 166 -2.07 20.91 -10.80
N HIS A 167 -1.90 20.37 -9.59
CA HIS A 167 -2.42 20.93 -8.36
C HIS A 167 -1.25 21.63 -7.67
N ALA A 168 -1.43 22.89 -7.28
CA ALA A 168 -0.52 23.55 -6.36
C ALA A 168 -0.91 23.18 -4.92
N TRP A 169 0.07 22.78 -4.10
CA TRP A 169 -0.11 22.61 -2.66
C TRP A 169 -0.28 23.99 -2.00
N ILE A 170 -1.46 24.59 -2.17
CA ILE A 170 -1.86 25.84 -1.53
C ILE A 170 -3.09 25.49 -0.70
N GLU A 171 -2.96 25.58 0.62
CA GLU A 171 -4.11 25.58 1.53
C GLU A 171 -4.93 26.86 1.26
N PRO A 172 -6.27 26.79 1.17
CA PRO A 172 -7.13 27.97 1.09
C PRO A 172 -6.97 28.93 2.27
#